data_AF-A0A0H4A312-F1
#
_entry.id   AF-A0A0H4A312-F1
#
_cell.length_a   1.000
_cell.length_b   1.000
_cell.length_c   1.000
_cell.angle_alpha   90.00
_cell.angle_beta   90.00
_cell.angle_gamma   90.00
#
_symmetry.space_group_name_H-M   'P 1'
#
loop_
_entity.id
_entity.type
_entity.pdbx_description
1 polymer ?
#
loop_
_entity_poly.entity_id
_entity_poly.type
_entity_poly.pdbx_seq_one_letter_code
_entity_poly.pdbx_strand_id
1 'polypeptide(L)'
;MSNQLFNELIENNYLVIDHEYTQITKPSQKKGSPLDRYRSELLFFRREMGCSYHDIVKWLAIHKNVHRSHTQVALRIKQWEAEYAK
;
A
#
# COMPACT_ATOMS: atom_id res chain seq x y z
N MET A 1 -15.23 7.77 -18.79
CA MET A 1 -13.93 7.05 -18.90
C MET A 1 -13.36 6.58 -17.55
N SER A 2 -14.02 6.79 -16.39
CA SER A 2 -13.53 6.29 -15.09
C SER A 2 -13.88 4.83 -14.78
N ASN A 3 -14.95 4.28 -15.39
CA ASN A 3 -15.43 2.94 -15.05
C ASN A 3 -14.59 1.81 -15.66
N GLN A 4 -13.87 2.06 -16.77
CA GLN A 4 -13.02 1.04 -17.39
C GLN A 4 -11.81 0.70 -16.54
N LEU A 5 -11.10 1.72 -16.05
CA LEU A 5 -9.96 1.52 -15.16
C LEU A 5 -10.37 0.84 -13.86
N PHE A 6 -11.53 1.20 -13.31
CA PHE A 6 -12.07 0.59 -12.10
C PHE A 6 -12.37 -0.90 -12.29
N ASN A 7 -12.97 -1.27 -13.42
CA ASN A 7 -13.27 -2.67 -13.73
C ASN A 7 -12.00 -3.48 -14.02
N GLU A 8 -11.02 -2.90 -14.73
CA GLU A 8 -9.72 -3.56 -14.96
C GLU A 8 -8.99 -3.86 -13.64
N LEU A 9 -9.10 -2.96 -12.66
CA LEU A 9 -8.50 -3.16 -11.36
C LEU A 9 -9.18 -4.29 -10.56
N ILE A 10 -10.49 -4.51 -10.74
CA ILE A 10 -11.21 -5.63 -10.12
C ILE A 10 -10.87 -6.95 -10.83
N GLU A 11 -10.91 -6.97 -12.17
CA GLU A 11 -10.64 -8.16 -12.98
C GLU A 11 -9.23 -8.71 -12.77
N ASN A 12 -8.25 -7.84 -12.57
CA ASN A 12 -6.87 -8.22 -12.30
C ASN A 12 -6.57 -8.44 -10.79
N ASN A 13 -7.60 -8.49 -9.93
CA ASN A 13 -7.49 -8.64 -8.47
C ASN A 13 -6.66 -7.56 -7.77
N TYR A 14 -6.54 -6.35 -8.34
CA TYR A 14 -5.93 -5.20 -7.69
C TYR A 14 -6.89 -4.51 -6.70
N LEU A 15 -8.20 -4.65 -6.89
CA LEU A 15 -9.25 -4.18 -5.99
C LEU A 15 -10.23 -5.31 -5.67
N VAL A 16 -10.46 -5.56 -4.38
CA VAL A 16 -11.55 -6.42 -3.89
C VAL A 16 -12.59 -5.51 -3.25
N ILE A 17 -13.80 -5.48 -3.79
CA ILE A 17 -14.92 -4.73 -3.22
C ILE A 17 -15.59 -5.62 -2.18
N ASP A 18 -15.28 -5.37 -0.91
CA ASP A 18 -15.91 -6.05 0.22
C ASP A 18 -16.95 -5.10 0.81
N HIS A 19 -18.23 -5.41 0.59
CA HIS A 19 -19.33 -4.48 0.88
C HIS A 19 -19.65 -4.33 2.37
N GLU A 20 -19.04 -5.12 3.25
CA GLU A 20 -19.24 -5.03 4.70
C GLU A 20 -17.92 -5.39 5.38
N TYR A 21 -17.24 -4.40 5.98
CA TYR A 21 -16.06 -4.59 6.84
C TYR A 21 -14.99 -5.56 6.32
N THR A 22 -14.11 -5.07 5.44
CA THR A 22 -12.93 -5.79 4.92
C THR A 22 -11.90 -6.05 6.04
N GLN A 23 -12.11 -7.06 6.88
CA GLN A 23 -11.02 -7.64 7.67
C GLN A 23 -10.20 -8.55 6.76
N ILE A 24 -9.12 -8.00 6.20
CA ILE A 24 -8.13 -8.78 5.43
C ILE A 24 -7.49 -9.79 6.39
N THR A 25 -7.99 -11.02 6.40
CA THR A 25 -7.42 -12.15 7.15
C THR A 25 -6.77 -13.14 6.19
N LYS A 26 -5.68 -12.75 5.52
CA LYS A 26 -4.73 -13.74 5.00
C LYS A 26 -3.87 -14.27 6.16
N PRO A 27 -3.65 -15.61 6.27
CA PRO A 27 -2.78 -16.22 7.29
C PRO A 27 -1.35 -15.69 7.33
N SER A 28 -0.91 -14.95 6.30
CA SER A 28 0.40 -14.27 6.23
C SER A 28 0.52 -13.03 7.14
N GLN A 29 -0.57 -12.58 7.79
CA GLN A 29 -0.54 -11.40 8.67
C GLN A 29 0.27 -11.56 9.97
N LYS A 30 0.86 -12.73 10.25
CA LYS A 30 1.53 -12.99 11.54
C LYS A 30 3.02 -12.61 11.66
N LYS A 31 3.72 -12.12 10.63
CA LYS A 31 5.14 -11.71 10.75
C LYS A 31 5.58 -10.55 9.82
N GLY A 32 4.87 -9.43 9.82
CA GLY A 32 5.24 -8.22 9.06
C GLY A 32 5.25 -6.95 9.89
N SER A 33 6.11 -5.99 9.55
CA SER A 33 6.01 -4.61 10.04
C SER A 33 4.61 -4.06 9.74
N PRO A 34 4.04 -3.16 10.56
CA PRO A 34 2.77 -2.50 10.24
C PRO A 34 2.72 -1.88 8.84
N LEU A 35 3.87 -1.52 8.27
CA LEU A 35 4.00 -1.04 6.90
C LEU A 35 3.74 -2.13 5.84
N ASP A 36 4.11 -3.38 6.10
CA ASP A 36 3.93 -4.49 5.15
C ASP A 36 2.45 -4.75 4.84
N ARG A 37 1.55 -4.37 5.74
CA ARG A 37 0.09 -4.45 5.53
C ARG A 37 -0.41 -3.53 4.42
N TYR A 38 0.33 -2.46 4.13
CA TYR A 38 -0.02 -1.43 3.16
C TYR A 38 0.99 -1.38 2.00
N ARG A 39 1.79 -2.44 1.81
CA ARG A 39 2.89 -2.48 0.84
C ARG A 39 2.42 -2.08 -0.57
N SER A 40 1.29 -2.60 -1.01
CA SER A 40 0.74 -2.33 -2.34
C SER A 40 0.38 -0.86 -2.51
N GLU A 41 -0.35 -0.27 -1.56
CA GLU A 41 -0.74 1.14 -1.61
C GLU A 41 0.47 2.08 -1.53
N LEU A 42 1.45 1.75 -0.68
CA LEU A 42 2.67 2.54 -0.54
C LEU A 42 3.51 2.52 -1.82
N LEU A 43 3.63 1.37 -2.49
CA LEU A 43 4.31 1.25 -3.78
C LEU A 43 3.54 1.97 -4.89
N PHE A 44 2.21 1.89 -4.89
CA PHE A 44 1.35 2.62 -5.82
C PHE A 44 1.52 4.13 -5.68
N PHE A 45 1.45 4.66 -4.45
CA PHE A 45 1.68 6.09 -4.20
C PHE A 45 3.07 6.52 -4.65
N ARG A 46 4.08 5.66 -4.50
CA ARG A 46 5.44 6.00 -4.89
C ARG A 46 5.66 5.96 -6.40
N ARG A 47 5.18 4.93 -7.09
CA ARG A 47 5.46 4.67 -8.51
C ARG A 47 4.48 5.37 -9.45
N GLU A 48 3.19 5.24 -9.18
CA GLU A 48 2.15 5.74 -10.07
C GLU A 48 1.81 7.21 -9.78
N MET A 49 1.75 7.57 -8.49
CA MET A 49 1.34 8.92 -8.07
C MET A 49 2.53 9.87 -7.80
N GLY A 50 3.77 9.35 -7.83
CA GLY A 50 4.98 10.14 -7.59
C GLY A 50 5.06 10.79 -6.20
N CYS A 51 4.29 10.31 -5.22
CA CYS A 51 4.21 10.93 -3.90
C CYS A 51 5.57 10.93 -3.19
N SER A 52 5.81 11.99 -2.42
CA SER A 52 6.98 12.04 -1.54
C SER A 52 6.78 11.09 -0.37
N TYR A 53 7.88 10.58 0.19
CA TYR A 53 7.82 9.76 1.39
C TYR A 53 7.20 10.52 2.59
N HIS A 54 7.28 11.86 2.63
CA HIS A 54 6.64 12.67 3.66
C HIS A 54 5.12 12.62 3.55
N ASP A 55 4.58 12.68 2.32
CA ASP A 55 3.15 12.60 2.07
C ASP A 55 2.63 11.21 2.42
N ILE A 56 3.41 10.18 2.10
CA ILE A 56 3.11 8.80 2.46
C ILE A 56 3.05 8.62 3.99
N VAL A 57 3.99 9.21 4.74
CA VAL A 57 3.99 9.19 6.22
C VAL A 57 2.76 9.91 6.76
N LYS A 58 2.41 11.08 6.22
CA LYS A 58 1.20 11.81 6.62
C LYS A 58 -0.05 10.98 6.37
N TRP A 59 -0.15 10.34 5.22
CA TRP A 59 -1.27 9.46 4.88
C TRP A 59 -1.36 8.25 5.83
N LEU A 60 -0.23 7.62 6.14
CA LEU A 60 -0.15 6.52 7.11
C LEU A 60 -0.62 6.94 8.50
N ALA A 61 -0.22 8.12 8.96
CA ALA A 61 -0.62 8.65 10.25
C ALA A 61 -2.12 9.00 10.28
N ILE A 62 -2.64 9.70 9.26
CA ILE A 62 -4.01 10.21 9.23
C ILE A 62 -5.02 9.09 8.96
N HIS A 63 -4.78 8.25 7.96
CA HIS A 63 -5.78 7.29 7.48
C HIS A 63 -5.62 5.89 8.05
N LYS A 64 -4.40 5.51 8.46
CA LYS A 64 -4.10 4.14 8.90
C LYS A 64 -3.65 4.06 10.36
N ASN A 65 -3.54 5.20 11.07
CA ASN A 65 -3.05 5.30 12.44
C ASN A 65 -1.68 4.61 12.63
N VAL A 66 -0.82 4.67 11.61
CA VAL A 66 0.54 4.12 11.63
C VAL A 66 1.55 5.24 11.73
N HIS A 67 2.18 5.34 12.89
CA HIS A 67 3.26 6.32 13.14
C HIS A 67 4.63 5.68 12.91
N ARG A 68 5.27 6.05 11.81
CA ARG A 68 6.65 5.64 11.48
C ARG A 68 7.45 6.85 11.03
N SER A 69 8.76 6.81 11.28
CA SER A 69 9.62 7.88 10.79
C SER A 69 9.71 7.83 9.27
N HIS A 70 9.83 9.00 8.65
CA HIS A 70 10.04 9.12 7.21
C HIS A 70 11.17 8.24 6.71
N THR A 71 12.29 8.18 7.44
CA THR A 71 13.44 7.34 7.11
C THR A 71 13.10 5.85 7.10
N GLN A 72 12.30 5.38 8.06
CA GLN A 72 11.86 3.98 8.12
C GLN A 72 10.92 3.64 6.95
N VAL A 73 9.99 4.53 6.62
CA VAL A 73 9.09 4.35 5.47
C VAL A 73 9.88 4.32 4.16
N ALA A 74 10.80 5.26 3.97
CA ALA A 74 11.64 5.34 2.77
C ALA A 74 12.54 4.10 2.63
N LEU A 75 13.19 3.65 3.70
CA LEU A 75 14.02 2.45 3.69
C LEU A 75 13.20 1.22 3.29
N ARG A 76 11.99 1.08 3.85
CA ARG A 76 11.14 -0.07 3.58
C ARG A 76 10.61 -0.10 2.15
N ILE A 77 10.18 1.05 1.63
CA ILE A 77 9.73 1.18 0.24
C ILE A 77 10.87 0.84 -0.73
N LYS A 78 12.08 1.37 -0.50
CA LYS A 78 13.25 1.05 -1.32
C LYS A 78 13.60 -0.44 -1.32
N GLN A 79 13.51 -1.11 -0.16
CA GLN A 79 13.72 -2.56 -0.07
C GLN A 79 12.72 -3.31 -0.96
N TRP A 80 11.44 -2.95 -0.88
CA TRP A 80 10.40 -3.59 -1.69
C TRP A 80 10.56 -3.30 -3.18
N GLU A 81 11.02 -2.10 -3.56
CA GLU A 81 11.30 -1.75 -4.95
C GLU A 81 12.46 -2.58 -5.52
N ALA A 82 13.50 -2.83 -4.72
CA ALA A 82 14.64 -3.66 -5.11
C ALA A 82 14.27 -5.14 -5.25
N GLU A 83 13.36 -5.65 -4.41
CA GLU A 83 12.83 -7.02 -4.52
C GLU A 83 12.05 -7.25 -5.83
N TYR A 84 11.32 -6.24 -6.32
CA TYR A 84 10.54 -6.32 -7.56
C TYR A 84 11.37 -6.15 -8.84
N ALA A 85 12.62 -5.71 -8.74
CA ALA A 85 13.52 -5.52 -9.89
C ALA A 85 14.32 -6.79 -10.27
N LYS A 86 14.14 -7.89 -9.54
CA LYS A 86 14.71 -9.21 -9.79
C LYS A 86 13.68 -10.13 -10.43
#